data_AF-A0A2A3HM12-F1
#
_entry.id   AF-A0A2A3HM12-F1
#
_cell.length_a   1.000
_cell.length_b   1.000
_cell.length_c   1.000
_cell.angle_alpha   90.00
_cell.angle_beta   90.00
_cell.angle_gamma   90.00
#
_symmetry.space_group_name_H-M   'P 1'
#
loop_
_entity.id
_entity.type
_entity.pdbx_description
1 polymer ?
#
loop_
_entity_poly.entity_id
_entity_poly.type
_entity_poly.pdbx_seq_one_letter_code
_entity_poly.pdbx_strand_id
1 'polypeptide(L)'
;MLQEEVHIICRILSGDSVTSLAIDNAPDEILVEKCRELSRMHQCKSMICRDQEFFGVSHVYNGGSDFGVVEEDCFLVICENGKLLLSEHSDSWNCKANIFLK
;
A
#
# COMPACT_ATOMS: atom_id res chain seq x y z
N MET A 1 14.34 4.68 19.33
CA MET A 1 14.64 3.67 18.30
C MET A 1 13.37 3.60 17.47
N LEU A 2 13.43 4.04 16.22
CA LEU A 2 12.29 3.95 15.31
C LEU A 2 12.28 2.52 14.76
N GLN A 3 11.15 1.84 14.82
CA GLN A 3 10.94 0.54 14.19
C GLN A 3 10.14 0.76 12.92
N GLU A 4 10.65 0.28 11.79
CA GLU A 4 9.99 0.38 10.49
C GLU A 4 9.31 -0.96 10.19
N GLU A 5 8.04 -0.91 9.81
CA GLU A 5 7.30 -2.06 9.28
C GLU A 5 6.75 -1.71 7.90
N VAL A 6 6.99 -2.58 6.92
CA VAL A 6 6.53 -2.40 5.54
C VAL A 6 5.61 -3.55 5.15
N HIS A 7 4.41 -3.21 4.71
CA HIS A 7 3.40 -4.15 4.23
C HIS A 7 3.04 -3.84 2.78
N ILE A 8 3.09 -4.86 1.90
CA ILE A 8 2.65 -4.72 0.51
C ILE A 8 1.42 -5.59 0.28
N ILE A 9 0.31 -4.95 -0.06
CA ILE A 9 -0.99 -5.56 -0.30
C ILE A 9 -1.32 -5.48 -1.79
N CYS A 10 -1.61 -6.62 -2.40
CA CYS A 10 -2.11 -6.68 -3.78
C CYS A 10 -3.55 -7.21 -3.81
N ARG A 11 -4.41 -6.53 -4.59
CA ARG A 11 -5.80 -6.94 -4.84
C ARG A 11 -6.11 -6.89 -6.33
N ILE A 12 -6.92 -7.83 -6.79
CA ILE A 12 -7.27 -7.99 -8.20
C ILE A 12 -8.80 -8.15 -8.29
N LEU A 13 -9.47 -7.35 -9.11
CA LEU A 13 -10.92 -7.40 -9.36
C LEU A 13 -11.25 -8.35 -10.52
N SER A 14 -10.72 -9.56 -10.48
CA SER A 14 -11.20 -10.70 -11.28
C SER A 14 -11.62 -11.89 -10.41
N GLY A 15 -11.58 -11.72 -9.09
CA GLY A 15 -11.92 -12.66 -8.03
C GLY A 15 -11.39 -12.12 -6.69
N ASP A 16 -12.07 -12.37 -5.57
CA ASP A 16 -11.72 -11.83 -4.23
C ASP A 16 -10.41 -12.42 -3.64
N SER A 17 -9.46 -12.87 -4.46
CA SER A 17 -8.17 -13.35 -3.98
C SER A 17 -7.29 -12.16 -3.60
N VAL A 18 -7.13 -11.93 -2.30
CA VAL A 18 -6.07 -11.08 -1.76
C VAL A 18 -4.76 -11.86 -1.83
N THR A 19 -3.81 -11.36 -2.62
CA THR A 19 -2.48 -11.95 -2.70
C THR A 19 -1.51 -11.04 -1.96
N SER A 20 -0.90 -11.55 -0.89
CA SER A 20 0.24 -10.87 -0.29
C SER A 20 1.43 -11.05 -1.23
N LEU A 21 1.97 -9.93 -1.73
CA LEU A 21 3.19 -9.95 -2.52
C LEU A 21 4.35 -9.77 -1.54
N ALA A 22 5.14 -10.83 -1.35
CA ALA A 22 6.46 -10.70 -0.74
C ALA A 22 7.35 -9.97 -1.74
N ILE A 23 7.37 -8.63 -1.64
CA ILE A 23 8.25 -7.78 -2.41
C ILE A 23 9.14 -7.09 -1.37
N ASP A 24 10.45 -7.37 -1.42
CA ASP A 24 11.44 -6.61 -0.68
C ASP A 24 11.34 -5.15 -1.10
N ASN A 25 11.16 -4.24 -0.13
CA ASN A 25 11.08 -2.77 -0.23
C ASN A 25 11.28 -2.20 -1.65
N ALA A 26 10.32 -2.43 -2.55
CA ALA A 26 10.50 -2.11 -3.96
C ALA A 26 10.16 -0.64 -4.20
N PRO A 27 10.92 0.04 -5.07
CA PRO A 27 10.64 1.41 -5.44
C PRO A 27 9.33 1.51 -6.23
N ASP A 28 8.74 2.69 -6.22
CA ASP A 28 7.38 2.93 -6.72
C ASP A 28 7.23 2.57 -8.21
N GLU A 29 8.28 2.78 -9.01
CA GLU A 29 8.26 2.44 -10.43
C GLU A 29 8.05 0.94 -10.64
N ILE A 30 8.68 0.09 -9.81
CA ILE A 30 8.53 -1.37 -9.87
C ILE A 30 7.12 -1.77 -9.46
N LEU A 31 6.53 -1.13 -8.45
CA LEU A 31 5.16 -1.38 -8.02
C LEU A 31 4.16 -1.00 -9.12
N VAL A 32 4.41 0.11 -9.84
CA VAL A 32 3.58 0.54 -10.99
C VAL A 32 3.67 -0.46 -12.14
N GLU A 33 4.88 -0.87 -12.51
CA GLU A 33 5.09 -1.87 -13.55
C GLU A 33 4.41 -3.19 -13.20
N LYS A 34 4.56 -3.66 -11.96
CA LYS A 34 3.94 -4.90 -11.49
C LYS A 34 2.42 -4.83 -11.51
N CYS A 35 1.84 -3.72 -11.06
CA CYS A 35 0.40 -3.51 -11.09
C CYS A 35 -0.13 -3.54 -12.54
N ARG A 36 0.61 -2.94 -13.46
CA ARG A 36 0.28 -2.91 -14.89
C ARG A 36 0.34 -4.31 -15.52
N GLU A 37 1.38 -5.09 -15.20
CA GLU A 37 1.54 -6.47 -15.66
C GLU A 37 0.39 -7.36 -15.18
N LEU A 38 0.08 -7.32 -13.88
CA LEU A 38 -1.01 -8.10 -13.28
C LEU A 38 -2.35 -7.73 -13.92
N SER A 39 -2.64 -6.44 -14.03
CA SER A 39 -3.87 -5.94 -14.65
C SER A 39 -4.01 -6.38 -16.12
N ARG A 40 -2.91 -6.42 -16.87
CA ARG A 40 -2.90 -6.90 -18.27
C ARG A 40 -3.08 -8.41 -18.35
N MET A 41 -2.37 -9.16 -17.50
CA MET A 41 -2.39 -10.63 -17.48
C MET A 41 -3.77 -11.17 -17.15
N HIS A 42 -4.45 -10.54 -16.20
CA HIS A 42 -5.77 -10.97 -15.73
C HIS A 42 -6.93 -10.24 -16.44
N GLN A 43 -6.65 -9.31 -17.36
CA GLN A 43 -7.65 -8.50 -18.06
C GLN A 43 -8.68 -7.87 -17.10
N CYS A 44 -8.18 -7.26 -16.02
CA CYS A 44 -9.03 -6.74 -14.94
C CYS A 44 -8.45 -5.48 -14.30
N LYS A 45 -9.18 -4.92 -13.34
CA LYS A 45 -8.68 -3.87 -12.45
C LYS A 45 -7.80 -4.49 -11.36
N SER A 46 -6.62 -3.96 -11.13
CA SER A 46 -5.67 -4.41 -10.10
C SER A 46 -5.17 -3.24 -9.29
N MET A 47 -4.84 -3.50 -8.02
CA MET A 47 -4.32 -2.52 -7.08
C MET A 47 -3.14 -3.12 -6.33
N ILE A 48 -2.09 -2.31 -6.18
CA ILE A 48 -1.00 -2.57 -5.25
C ILE A 48 -0.94 -1.38 -4.28
N CYS A 49 -0.80 -1.69 -3.00
CA CYS A 49 -0.54 -0.74 -1.94
C CYS A 49 0.75 -1.14 -1.22
N ARG A 50 1.69 -0.21 -1.06
CA ARG A 50 2.75 -0.30 -0.06
C ARG A 50 2.33 0.57 1.11
N ASP A 51 2.37 0.03 2.31
CA ASP A 51 2.08 0.69 3.56
C ASP A 51 3.34 0.62 4.43
N GLN A 52 3.92 1.79 4.72
CA GLN A 52 5.16 1.91 5.48
C GLN A 52 4.89 2.68 6.75
N GLU A 53 4.91 1.95 7.87
CA GLU A 53 4.62 2.48 9.19
C GLU A 53 5.93 2.65 9.98
N PHE A 54 6.14 3.84 10.51
CA PHE A 54 7.25 4.12 11.42
C PHE A 54 6.72 4.20 12.85
N PHE A 55 7.14 3.25 13.67
CA PHE A 55 6.78 3.19 15.07
C PHE A 55 7.81 3.91 15.94
N GLY A 56 7.31 4.77 16.82
CA GLY A 56 8.12 5.57 17.72
C GLY A 56 7.38 5.94 18.99
N VAL A 57 8.02 6.76 19.82
CA VAL A 57 7.35 7.32 21.01
C VAL A 57 6.48 8.49 20.53
N SER A 58 5.16 8.29 20.52
CA SER A 58 4.19 9.28 20.02
C SER A 58 3.89 10.35 21.08
N HIS A 59 3.82 9.96 22.36
CA HIS A 59 3.61 10.87 23.49
C HIS A 59 4.32 10.41 24.76
N VAL A 60 4.85 11.37 25.53
CA VAL A 60 5.43 11.15 26.87
C VAL A 60 4.57 11.89 27.89
N TYR A 61 3.85 11.15 28.74
CA TYR A 61 3.05 11.72 29.82
C TYR A 61 3.37 11.00 31.15
N ASN A 62 3.69 11.78 32.20
CA ASN A 62 3.82 11.32 33.58
C ASN A 62 4.58 10.00 33.79
N GLY A 63 5.73 9.83 33.13
CA GLY A 63 6.59 8.65 33.31
C GLY A 63 6.20 7.41 32.48
N GLY A 64 5.16 7.50 31.65
CA GLY A 64 4.82 6.53 30.61
C GLY A 64 5.07 7.09 29.20
N SER A 65 5.47 6.23 28.27
CA SER A 65 5.61 6.54 26.85
C SER A 65 4.66 5.67 26.04
N ASP A 66 3.76 6.28 25.27
CA ASP A 66 2.97 5.56 24.29
C ASP A 66 3.84 5.28 23.06
N PHE A 67 3.97 4.01 22.69
CA PHE A 67 4.65 3.58 21.48
C PHE A 67 3.60 3.30 20.41
N GLY A 68 3.70 3.96 19.26
CA GLY A 68 2.72 3.86 18.18
C GLY A 68 3.27 4.40 16.87
N VAL A 69 2.44 4.36 15.82
CA VAL A 69 2.79 4.92 14.51
C VAL A 69 2.95 6.44 14.65
N VAL A 70 4.13 6.95 14.33
CA VAL A 70 4.46 8.38 14.35
C VAL A 70 4.53 8.99 12.95
N GLU A 71 4.71 8.13 11.94
CA GLU A 71 4.74 8.50 10.53
C GLU A 71 4.24 7.31 9.70
N GLU A 72 3.49 7.60 8.64
CA GLU A 72 2.91 6.63 7.71
C GLU A 72 3.14 7.15 6.29
N ASP A 73 3.76 6.34 5.44
CA ASP A 73 3.84 6.59 3.99
C ASP A 73 3.18 5.44 3.23
N CYS A 74 2.02 5.72 2.63
CA CYS A 74 1.35 4.76 1.77
C CYS A 74 1.56 5.13 0.30
N PHE A 75 2.04 4.18 -0.50
CA PHE A 75 2.03 4.28 -1.95
C PHE A 75 0.91 3.43 -2.55
N LEU A 76 0.04 4.05 -3.33
CA LEU A 76 -1.10 3.40 -3.99
C LEU A 76 -0.95 3.46 -5.51
N VAL A 77 -1.13 2.31 -6.18
CA VAL A 77 -1.28 2.23 -7.63
C VAL A 77 -2.49 1.40 -8.05
N ILE A 78 -3.25 1.89 -9.02
CA ILE A 78 -4.41 1.21 -9.62
C ILE A 78 -4.24 1.16 -11.14
N CYS A 79 -4.36 -0.04 -11.71
CA CYS A 79 -4.38 -0.27 -13.15
C CYS A 79 -5.66 -0.98 -13.58
N GLU A 80 -6.09 -0.78 -14.82
CA GLU A 80 -7.18 -1.54 -15.46
C GLU A 80 -6.81 -1.92 -16.89
N ASN A 81 -6.89 -3.22 -17.21
CA ASN A 81 -6.46 -3.78 -18.50
C ASN A 81 -5.06 -3.31 -18.95
N GLY A 82 -4.13 -3.15 -18.00
CA GLY A 82 -2.77 -2.67 -18.26
C GLY A 82 -2.65 -1.16 -18.52
N LYS A 83 -3.72 -0.38 -18.30
CA LYS A 83 -3.70 1.08 -18.30
C LYS A 83 -3.61 1.60 -16.87
N LEU A 84 -2.72 2.56 -16.61
CA LEU A 84 -2.61 3.22 -15.32
C LEU A 84 -3.82 4.14 -15.10
N LEU A 85 -4.49 4.01 -13.96
CA LEU A 85 -5.60 4.85 -13.54
C LEU A 85 -5.19 5.84 -12.44
N LEU A 86 -4.40 5.38 -11.47
CA LEU A 86 -3.97 6.16 -10.30
C LEU A 86 -2.58 5.71 -9.85
N SER A 87 -1.74 6.67 -9.46
CA SER A 87 -0.49 6.44 -8.73
C SER A 87 -0.22 7.66 -7.84
N GLU A 88 -0.20 7.46 -6.52
CA GLU A 88 -0.04 8.54 -5.55
C GLU A 88 0.50 8.06 -4.20
N HIS A 89 1.14 8.97 -3.47
CA HIS A 89 1.42 8.81 -2.04
C HIS A 89 0.29 9.39 -1.20
N SER A 90 0.03 8.82 -0.04
CA SER A 90 -0.94 9.31 0.93
C SER A 90 -0.54 8.90 2.34
N ASP A 91 -1.00 9.68 3.31
CA ASP A 91 -0.90 9.48 4.76
C ASP A 91 -2.14 8.79 5.35
N SER A 92 -2.96 8.12 4.52
CA SER A 92 -4.28 7.58 4.95
C SER A 92 -4.83 6.52 3.98
N TRP A 93 -4.32 5.29 4.05
CA TRP A 93 -4.76 4.18 3.18
C TRP A 93 -6.25 3.82 3.33
N ASN A 94 -6.76 3.76 4.56
CA ASN A 94 -8.10 3.24 4.87
C ASN A 94 -9.23 3.97 4.11
N CYS A 95 -9.05 5.26 3.80
CA CYS A 95 -10.06 6.05 3.09
C CYS A 95 -10.12 5.76 1.59
N LYS A 96 -9.05 5.22 0.99
CA LYS A 96 -8.91 5.07 -0.46
C LYS A 96 -9.11 3.64 -0.99
N ALA A 97 -9.12 2.62 -0.12
CA ALA A 97 -9.52 1.25 -0.50
C ALA A 97 -10.95 1.21 -1.12
N ASN A 98 -11.83 2.14 -0.74
CA ASN A 98 -13.16 2.29 -1.33
C ASN A 98 -13.16 2.77 -2.79
N ILE A 99 -12.08 3.43 -3.25
CA ILE A 99 -11.94 3.88 -4.65
C ILE A 99 -11.69 2.68 -5.56
N PHE A 100 -10.94 1.67 -5.08
CA PHE A 100 -10.68 0.46 -5.84
C PHE A 100 -11.95 -0.35 -6.11
N LEU A 101 -12.85 -0.44 -5.13
CA LEU A 101 -14.08 -1.23 -5.21
C LEU A 101 -15.22 -0.59 -6.04
N LYS A 102 -15.06 0.65 -6.48
CA LYS A 102 -16.01 1.34 -7.37
C LYS A 102 -15.67 1.08 -8.84
#